data_AF-A0A7K3ZWJ3-F1
#
_entry.id   AF-A0A7K3ZWJ3-F1
#
_cell.length_a   1.000
_cell.length_b   1.000
_cell.length_c   1.000
_cell.angle_alpha   90.00
_cell.angle_beta   90.00
_cell.angle_gamma   90.00
#
_symmetry.space_group_name_H-M   'P 1'
#
loop_
_entity.id
_entity.type
_entity.pdbx_description
1 polymer ?
#
loop_
_entity_poly.entity_id
_entity_poly.type
_entity_poly.pdbx_seq_one_letter_code
_entity_poly.pdbx_strand_id
1 'polypeptide(L)'
;MQLELENPYVVVYKQIHAVVDDEGSRLELIERSNCYGGSAWARYHYCRGPLVKSCRNIGEWFRYTIEPGAVDLDLVSSKRSAGIESVAVNGREVEVTYAGLGGGGVGATLSRAGAEDVLRYEATESGGGRVARGTIVLPRRERMIIGIDDTDSKTEGATWSL
;
A
#
# COMPACT_ATOMS: atom_id res chain seq x y z
N MET A 1 26.75 25.41 -1.54
CA MET A 1 25.28 25.43 -1.68
C MET A 1 24.75 24.21 -0.96
N GLN A 2 24.12 24.39 0.20
CA GLN A 2 23.53 23.30 0.98
C GLN A 2 22.10 23.11 0.47
N LEU A 3 21.78 21.92 -0.02
CA LEU A 3 20.41 21.57 -0.40
C LEU A 3 19.61 21.36 0.90
N GLU A 4 18.64 22.24 1.15
CA GLU A 4 17.64 22.04 2.18
C GLU A 4 16.48 21.24 1.59
N LEU A 5 16.18 20.10 2.21
CA LEU A 5 15.02 19.28 1.86
C LEU A 5 13.88 19.68 2.80
N GLU A 6 12.71 19.99 2.24
CA GLU A 6 11.52 20.31 3.04
C GLU A 6 11.10 19.13 3.94
N ASN A 7 11.24 17.90 3.43
CA ASN A 7 10.87 16.67 4.16
C ASN A 7 11.94 15.58 3.97
N PRO A 8 13.07 15.64 4.70
CA PRO A 8 14.23 14.77 4.45
C PRO A 8 13.98 13.28 4.75
N TYR A 9 12.91 12.96 5.49
CA TYR A 9 12.58 11.59 5.92
C TYR A 9 11.44 10.97 5.11
N VAL A 10 10.76 11.74 4.26
CA VAL A 10 9.59 11.28 3.51
C VAL A 10 10.05 10.73 2.17
N VAL A 11 9.90 9.43 1.99
CA VAL A 11 10.04 8.78 0.68
C VAL A 11 8.65 8.46 0.16
N VAL A 12 8.18 9.26 -0.78
CA VAL A 12 6.83 9.14 -1.34
C VAL A 12 6.72 7.87 -2.18
N TYR A 13 5.61 7.14 -2.03
CA TYR A 13 5.30 5.99 -2.88
C TYR A 13 4.91 6.50 -4.27
N LYS A 14 5.25 5.76 -5.33
CA LYS A 14 4.82 6.13 -6.69
C LYS A 14 3.31 6.03 -6.78
N GLN A 15 2.77 4.87 -6.43
CA GLN A 15 1.36 4.51 -6.67
C GLN A 15 0.85 3.57 -5.57
N ILE A 16 -0.44 3.68 -5.26
CA ILE A 16 -1.14 2.77 -4.35
C ILE A 16 -2.53 2.49 -4.93
N HIS A 17 -2.85 1.21 -5.13
CA HIS A 17 -4.15 0.81 -5.65
C HIS A 17 -4.88 -0.07 -4.64
N ALA A 18 -6.18 0.21 -4.44
CA ALA A 18 -7.09 -0.66 -3.71
C ALA A 18 -8.03 -1.35 -4.70
N VAL A 19 -7.80 -2.64 -4.93
CA VAL A 19 -8.67 -3.48 -5.76
C VAL A 19 -9.58 -4.26 -4.84
N VAL A 20 -10.90 -4.11 -4.99
CA VAL A 20 -11.89 -4.71 -4.10
C VAL A 20 -12.72 -5.72 -4.88
N ASP A 21 -13.14 -6.80 -4.22
CA ASP A 21 -14.16 -7.68 -4.76
C ASP A 21 -15.54 -7.00 -4.85
N ASP A 22 -16.49 -7.66 -5.50
CA ASP A 22 -17.82 -7.11 -5.73
C ASP A 22 -18.57 -6.89 -4.40
N GLU A 23 -18.41 -7.83 -3.47
CA GLU A 23 -19.07 -7.84 -2.15
C GLU A 23 -18.42 -6.88 -1.14
N GLY A 24 -17.23 -6.36 -1.41
CA GLY A 24 -16.46 -5.56 -0.44
C GLY A 24 -15.88 -6.37 0.72
N SER A 25 -15.86 -7.70 0.61
CA SER A 25 -15.38 -8.62 1.65
C SER A 25 -13.86 -8.81 1.62
N ARG A 26 -13.24 -8.53 0.46
CA ARG A 26 -11.80 -8.73 0.22
C ARG A 26 -11.23 -7.57 -0.57
N LEU A 27 -10.06 -7.13 -0.13
CA LEU A 27 -9.32 -6.06 -0.77
C LEU A 27 -7.89 -6.53 -1.05
N GLU A 28 -7.37 -6.17 -2.22
CA GLU A 28 -5.95 -6.24 -2.51
C GLU A 28 -5.38 -4.83 -2.59
N LEU A 29 -4.50 -4.52 -1.64
CA LEU A 29 -3.73 -3.30 -1.62
C LEU A 29 -2.43 -3.53 -2.37
N ILE A 30 -2.16 -2.70 -3.38
CA ILE A 30 -1.03 -2.84 -4.29
C ILE A 30 -0.20 -1.55 -4.19
N GLU A 31 0.95 -1.63 -3.53
CA GLU A 31 1.83 -0.49 -3.26
C GLU A 31 3.08 -0.54 -4.13
N ARG A 32 3.39 0.57 -4.81
CA ARG A 32 4.63 0.77 -5.57
C ARG A 32 5.48 1.83 -4.89
N SER A 33 6.56 1.41 -4.26
CA SER A 33 7.45 2.31 -3.53
C SER A 33 8.63 2.78 -4.37
N ASN A 34 9.15 3.96 -4.05
CA ASN A 34 10.44 4.46 -4.56
C ASN A 34 11.66 3.84 -3.84
N CYS A 35 11.46 3.10 -2.75
CA CYS A 35 12.54 2.49 -1.97
C CYS A 35 12.27 1.01 -1.71
N TYR A 36 13.05 0.13 -2.35
CA TYR A 36 12.93 -1.31 -2.13
C TYR A 36 13.22 -1.70 -0.67
N GLY A 37 14.27 -1.13 -0.05
CA GLY A 37 14.63 -1.43 1.34
C GLY A 37 13.52 -1.09 2.34
N GLY A 38 12.96 0.13 2.23
CA GLY A 38 11.81 0.55 3.05
C GLY A 38 10.57 -0.32 2.83
N SER A 39 10.40 -0.85 1.63
CA SER A 39 9.26 -1.71 1.30
C SER A 39 9.44 -3.15 1.73
N ALA A 40 10.67 -3.68 1.69
CA ALA A 40 11.00 -4.97 2.29
C ALA A 40 10.79 -4.94 3.81
N TRP A 41 11.14 -3.82 4.46
CA TRP A 41 10.84 -3.56 5.86
C TRP A 41 9.33 -3.46 6.10
N ALA A 42 8.59 -2.70 5.28
CA ALA A 42 7.13 -2.60 5.37
C ALA A 42 6.47 -3.98 5.20
N ARG A 43 6.87 -4.75 4.19
CA ARG A 43 6.42 -6.13 3.99
C ARG A 43 6.63 -6.96 5.26
N TYR A 44 7.80 -6.91 5.88
CA TYR A 44 8.05 -7.65 7.12
C TYR A 44 7.02 -7.31 8.21
N HIS A 45 6.77 -6.04 8.49
CA HIS A 45 5.87 -5.66 9.58
C HIS A 45 4.38 -5.81 9.22
N TYR A 46 3.98 -5.32 8.05
CA TYR A 46 2.59 -5.22 7.63
C TYR A 46 1.99 -6.60 7.33
N CYS A 47 2.76 -7.53 6.74
CA CYS A 47 2.30 -8.90 6.49
C CYS A 47 2.00 -9.70 7.76
N ARG A 48 2.47 -9.23 8.93
CA ARG A 48 2.20 -9.84 10.24
C ARG A 48 1.11 -9.09 11.02
N GLY A 49 0.45 -8.15 10.34
CA GLY A 49 -0.72 -7.44 10.85
C GLY A 49 -1.97 -8.33 10.77
N PRO A 50 -2.92 -8.18 11.71
CA PRO A 50 -4.07 -9.07 11.84
C PRO A 50 -5.09 -8.97 10.69
N LEU A 51 -5.17 -7.84 9.97
CA LEU A 51 -6.04 -7.68 8.81
C LEU A 51 -5.48 -8.31 7.52
N VAL A 52 -4.16 -8.50 7.45
CA VAL A 52 -3.48 -9.02 6.25
C VAL A 52 -3.54 -10.54 6.24
N LYS A 53 -4.24 -11.12 5.26
CA LYS A 53 -4.38 -12.57 5.08
C LYS A 53 -3.23 -13.19 4.32
N SER A 54 -2.67 -12.46 3.37
CA SER A 54 -1.48 -12.87 2.64
C SER A 54 -0.75 -11.67 2.06
N CYS A 55 0.52 -11.85 1.74
CA CYS A 55 1.28 -10.82 1.04
C CYS A 55 2.34 -11.41 0.12
N ARG A 56 2.65 -10.66 -0.93
CA ARG A 56 3.70 -11.02 -1.89
C ARG A 56 4.34 -9.77 -2.46
N ASN A 57 5.54 -9.96 -3.01
CA ASN A 57 6.22 -8.95 -3.80
C ASN A 57 6.36 -9.45 -5.24
N ILE A 58 6.07 -8.58 -6.21
CA ILE A 58 6.18 -8.86 -7.64
C ILE A 58 6.91 -7.67 -8.28
N GLY A 59 8.23 -7.82 -8.48
CA GLY A 59 9.07 -6.69 -8.89
C GLY A 59 9.03 -5.57 -7.85
N GLU A 60 8.75 -4.35 -8.28
CA GLU A 60 8.62 -3.18 -7.38
C GLU A 60 7.27 -3.08 -6.64
N TRP A 61 6.34 -4.01 -6.91
CA TRP A 61 5.00 -4.01 -6.32
C TRP A 61 4.90 -4.89 -5.09
N PHE A 62 4.39 -4.32 -4.01
CA PHE A 62 4.04 -5.03 -2.78
C PHE A 62 2.54 -5.18 -2.70
N ARG A 63 2.06 -6.41 -2.54
CA ARG A 63 0.64 -6.74 -2.60
C ARG A 63 0.22 -7.37 -1.29
N TYR A 64 -0.84 -6.84 -0.69
CA TYR A 64 -1.45 -7.34 0.53
C TYR A 64 -2.88 -7.74 0.22
N THR A 65 -3.24 -8.99 0.49
CA THR A 65 -4.66 -9.39 0.55
C THR A 65 -5.16 -9.12 1.95
N ILE A 66 -6.22 -8.35 2.06
CA ILE A 66 -6.76 -7.80 3.29
C ILE A 66 -8.25 -8.13 3.38
N GLU A 67 -8.72 -8.44 4.58
CA GLU A 67 -10.13 -8.44 4.91
C GLU A 67 -10.45 -7.09 5.58
N PRO A 68 -11.37 -6.29 5.03
CA PRO A 68 -11.74 -5.00 5.62
C PRO A 68 -12.19 -5.15 7.07
N GLY A 69 -11.90 -4.14 7.88
CA GLY A 69 -12.11 -4.16 9.32
C GLY A 69 -11.26 -3.14 10.04
N ALA A 70 -11.36 -3.11 11.37
CA ALA A 70 -10.59 -2.24 12.24
C ALA A 70 -10.08 -3.04 13.45
N VAL A 71 -8.85 -2.77 13.86
CA VAL A 71 -8.15 -3.48 14.94
C VAL A 71 -7.18 -2.55 15.65
N ASP A 72 -7.04 -2.72 16.95
CA ASP A 72 -5.97 -2.04 17.69
C ASP A 72 -4.63 -2.74 17.44
N LEU A 73 -3.66 -1.99 16.93
CA LEU A 73 -2.32 -2.51 16.71
C LEU A 73 -1.50 -2.40 18.00
N ASP A 74 -1.13 -3.56 18.56
CA ASP A 74 -0.09 -3.66 19.60
C ASP A 74 1.29 -3.37 18.99
N LEU A 75 1.60 -2.08 18.83
CA LEU A 75 2.84 -1.61 18.22
C LEU A 75 4.01 -1.74 19.18
N VAL A 76 4.97 -2.59 18.82
CA VAL A 76 6.17 -2.85 19.62
C VAL A 76 7.39 -2.67 18.75
N SER A 77 8.33 -1.83 19.21
CA SER A 77 9.59 -1.58 18.51
C SER A 77 10.29 -2.88 18.10
N SER A 78 10.77 -2.91 16.87
CA SER A 78 11.49 -4.03 16.24
C SER A 78 10.69 -5.33 16.05
N LYS A 79 9.49 -5.47 16.63
CA LYS A 79 8.62 -6.64 16.46
C LYS A 79 7.48 -6.34 15.49
N ARG A 80 6.62 -5.40 15.87
CA ARG A 80 5.48 -4.92 15.09
C ARG A 80 5.48 -3.40 15.11
N SER A 81 6.50 -2.82 14.47
CA SER A 81 6.69 -1.37 14.50
C SER A 81 5.71 -0.61 13.61
N ALA A 82 4.96 -1.29 12.75
CA ALA A 82 3.95 -0.69 11.89
C ALA A 82 2.96 -1.74 11.37
N GLY A 83 1.80 -1.28 10.88
CA GLY A 83 0.79 -2.13 10.26
C GLY A 83 -0.40 -1.34 9.72
N ILE A 84 -1.39 -2.09 9.25
CA ILE A 84 -2.68 -1.58 8.79
C ILE A 84 -3.66 -1.72 9.95
N GLU A 85 -4.14 -0.58 10.46
CA GLU A 85 -5.02 -0.47 11.63
C GLU A 85 -6.49 -0.58 11.22
N SER A 86 -6.86 -0.02 10.06
CA SER A 86 -8.19 -0.20 9.51
C SER A 86 -8.21 -0.15 7.98
N VAL A 87 -9.21 -0.83 7.41
CA VAL A 87 -9.61 -0.73 6.00
C VAL A 87 -11.12 -0.70 5.95
N ALA A 88 -11.68 0.33 5.30
CA ALA A 88 -13.12 0.46 5.07
C ALA A 88 -13.41 0.68 3.58
N VAL A 89 -14.40 -0.03 3.05
CA VAL A 89 -14.87 0.12 1.67
C VAL A 89 -16.17 0.92 1.71
N ASN A 90 -16.13 2.15 1.20
CA ASN A 90 -17.23 3.11 1.25
C ASN A 90 -17.69 3.47 -0.17
N GLY A 91 -18.57 2.63 -0.74
CA GLY A 91 -19.10 2.83 -2.08
C GLY A 91 -18.00 2.76 -3.15
N ARG A 92 -17.57 3.93 -3.65
CA ARG A 92 -16.53 4.07 -4.69
C ARG A 92 -15.15 4.42 -4.12
N GLU A 93 -15.02 4.49 -2.80
CA GLU A 93 -13.78 4.85 -2.13
C GLU A 93 -13.36 3.76 -1.15
N VAL A 94 -12.05 3.68 -0.91
CA VAL A 94 -11.45 2.81 0.07
C VAL A 94 -10.63 3.68 1.01
N GLU A 95 -10.92 3.60 2.29
CA GLU A 95 -10.15 4.22 3.35
C GLU A 95 -9.19 3.20 3.96
N VAL A 96 -7.92 3.56 4.10
CA VAL A 96 -6.90 2.71 4.71
C VAL A 96 -6.15 3.53 5.76
N THR A 97 -6.24 3.11 7.02
CA THR A 97 -5.45 3.68 8.12
C THR A 97 -4.26 2.81 8.41
N TYR A 98 -3.08 3.42 8.34
CA TYR A 98 -1.82 2.83 8.76
C TYR A 98 -1.42 3.41 10.11
N ALA A 99 -0.76 2.60 10.93
CA ALA A 99 -0.11 3.09 12.15
C ALA A 99 1.34 2.61 12.21
N GLY A 100 2.20 3.41 12.82
CA GLY A 100 3.60 3.05 13.00
C GLY A 100 4.29 3.80 14.14
N LEU A 101 5.29 3.15 14.72
CA LEU A 101 6.11 3.67 15.81
C LEU A 101 7.44 4.22 15.25
N GLY A 102 7.83 5.40 15.70
CA GLY A 102 9.10 6.02 15.32
C GLY A 102 9.23 6.21 13.81
N GLY A 103 10.29 5.66 13.21
CA GLY A 103 10.50 5.72 11.74
C GLY A 103 9.40 5.02 10.94
N GLY A 104 8.77 3.98 11.50
CA GLY A 104 7.61 3.34 10.89
C GLY A 104 6.41 4.27 10.77
N GLY A 105 6.31 5.25 11.68
CA GLY A 105 5.29 6.29 11.66
C GLY A 105 5.41 7.22 10.47
N VAL A 106 6.62 7.57 10.03
CA VAL A 106 6.84 8.39 8.82
C VAL A 106 6.33 7.67 7.56
N GLY A 107 6.59 6.36 7.50
CA GLY A 107 6.09 5.48 6.45
C GLY A 107 4.57 5.32 6.46
N ALA A 108 3.96 5.29 7.65
CA ALA A 108 2.52 5.17 7.84
C ALA A 108 1.77 6.47 7.49
N THR A 109 2.44 7.62 7.55
CA THR A 109 1.85 8.94 7.28
C THR A 109 2.22 9.44 5.88
N LEU A 110 3.18 10.36 5.81
CA LEU A 110 3.42 11.22 4.66
C LEU A 110 3.97 10.45 3.44
N SER A 111 4.72 9.37 3.67
CA SER A 111 5.25 8.54 2.58
C SER A 111 4.15 7.92 1.71
N ARG A 112 3.06 7.46 2.33
CA ARG A 112 1.91 6.88 1.60
C ARG A 112 0.93 7.95 1.15
N ALA A 113 0.72 8.98 1.98
CA ALA A 113 -0.17 10.09 1.69
C ALA A 113 0.17 10.82 0.38
N GLY A 114 1.46 10.93 0.04
CA GLY A 114 1.90 11.59 -1.19
C GLY A 114 1.79 10.75 -2.46
N ALA A 115 1.30 9.50 -2.40
CA ALA A 115 1.21 8.65 -3.59
C ALA A 115 0.19 9.19 -4.59
N GLU A 116 0.47 9.01 -5.89
CA GLU A 116 -0.27 9.61 -7.01
C GLU A 116 -1.80 9.34 -6.97
N ASP A 117 -2.19 8.16 -6.50
CA ASP A 117 -3.58 7.71 -6.47
C ASP A 117 -4.39 8.16 -5.24
N VAL A 118 -3.75 8.82 -4.28
CA VAL A 118 -4.42 9.23 -3.03
C VAL A 118 -5.32 10.43 -3.31
N LEU A 119 -6.62 10.27 -3.08
CA LEU A 119 -7.63 11.31 -3.26
C LEU A 119 -7.55 12.37 -2.17
N ARG A 120 -7.37 11.91 -0.93
CA ARG A 120 -7.22 12.73 0.28
C ARG A 120 -6.57 11.90 1.37
N TYR A 121 -5.99 12.57 2.36
CA TYR A 121 -5.41 11.91 3.52
C TYR A 121 -5.53 12.77 4.77
N GLU A 122 -5.46 12.09 5.91
CA GLU A 122 -5.24 12.69 7.22
C GLU A 122 -4.02 12.02 7.86
N ALA A 123 -3.17 12.81 8.53
CA ALA A 123 -1.98 12.28 9.17
C ALA A 123 -1.70 13.00 10.48
N THR A 124 -1.34 12.24 11.51
CA THR A 124 -0.77 12.80 12.73
C THR A 124 0.70 13.16 12.53
N GLU A 125 1.27 13.91 13.46
CA GLU A 125 2.72 14.09 13.53
C GLU A 125 3.44 12.73 13.62
N SER A 126 4.65 12.65 13.06
CA SER A 126 5.45 11.42 13.02
C SER A 126 6.91 11.65 13.39
N GLY A 127 7.60 10.56 13.78
CA GLY A 127 9.01 10.60 14.21
C GLY A 127 9.21 10.72 15.73
N GLY A 128 10.47 10.62 16.17
CA GLY A 128 10.85 10.80 17.58
C GLY A 128 10.21 9.80 18.55
N GLY A 129 10.14 8.51 18.18
CA GLY A 129 9.60 7.44 19.03
C GLY A 129 8.07 7.42 19.20
N ARG A 130 7.35 8.39 18.63
CA ARG A 130 5.89 8.49 18.72
C ARG A 130 5.19 7.41 17.90
N VAL A 131 3.97 7.09 18.29
CA VAL A 131 3.01 6.41 17.41
C VAL A 131 2.40 7.47 16.50
N ALA A 132 2.45 7.22 15.19
CA ALA A 132 1.83 8.04 14.18
C ALA A 132 0.80 7.24 13.39
N ARG A 133 -0.26 7.91 12.94
CA ARG A 133 -1.33 7.34 12.12
C ARG A 133 -1.52 8.16 10.87
N GLY A 134 -1.68 7.48 9.74
CA GLY A 134 -2.02 8.08 8.46
C GLY A 134 -3.17 7.34 7.83
N THR A 135 -4.25 8.06 7.54
CA THR A 135 -5.40 7.55 6.80
C THR A 135 -5.32 8.10 5.38
N ILE A 136 -5.33 7.23 4.38
CA ILE A 136 -5.44 7.62 2.97
C ILE A 136 -6.79 7.15 2.42
N VAL A 137 -7.34 7.92 1.49
CA VAL A 137 -8.51 7.52 0.72
C VAL A 137 -8.12 7.31 -0.73
N LEU A 138 -8.48 6.15 -1.26
CA LEU A 138 -8.17 5.68 -2.60
C LEU A 138 -9.45 5.46 -3.40
N PRO A 139 -9.42 5.56 -4.74
CA PRO A 139 -10.50 5.05 -5.57
C PRO A 139 -10.65 3.54 -5.39
N ARG A 140 -11.88 3.06 -5.21
CA ARG A 140 -12.21 1.63 -5.33
C ARG A 140 -11.98 1.22 -6.78
N ARG A 141 -11.13 0.22 -6.99
CA ARG A 141 -10.90 -0.40 -8.29
C ARG A 141 -11.41 -1.83 -8.29
N GLU A 142 -11.72 -2.32 -9.48
CA GLU A 142 -12.12 -3.70 -9.73
C GLU A 142 -11.09 -4.35 -10.67
N ARG A 143 -11.02 -5.68 -10.66
CA ARG A 143 -10.11 -6.42 -11.54
C ARG A 143 -10.83 -6.83 -12.81
N MET A 144 -10.42 -6.24 -13.93
CA MET A 144 -10.82 -6.70 -15.26
C MET A 144 -9.85 -7.78 -15.75
N ILE A 145 -10.37 -8.91 -16.22
CA ILE A 145 -9.59 -9.99 -16.82
C ILE A 145 -9.93 -10.01 -18.31
N ILE A 146 -8.92 -9.86 -19.17
CA ILE A 146 -9.07 -9.89 -20.63
C ILE A 146 -8.31 -11.11 -21.15
N GLY A 147 -9.01 -11.99 -21.87
CA GLY A 147 -8.41 -13.14 -22.55
C GLY A 147 -8.27 -12.84 -24.04
N ILE A 148 -7.10 -13.13 -24.60
CA ILE A 148 -6.78 -12.96 -26.02
C ILE A 148 -6.14 -14.27 -26.48
N ASP A 149 -6.59 -14.79 -27.62
CA ASP A 149 -6.18 -16.08 -28.21
C ASP A 149 -6.07 -15.93 -29.74
N ASP A 150 -5.56 -16.96 -30.42
CA ASP A 150 -5.40 -17.05 -31.89
C ASP A 150 -4.56 -15.91 -32.50
N THR A 151 -3.51 -15.51 -31.78
CA THR A 151 -2.64 -14.40 -32.19
C THR A 151 -1.42 -14.85 -33.01
N ASP A 152 -1.34 -16.12 -33.39
CA ASP A 152 -0.27 -16.66 -34.21
C ASP A 152 -0.76 -17.27 -35.51
N SER A 153 0.10 -17.23 -36.52
CA SER A 153 -0.12 -17.88 -37.79
C SER A 153 1.08 -18.75 -38.18
N LYS A 154 0.80 -19.80 -38.93
CA LYS A 154 1.82 -20.76 -39.40
C LYS A 154 2.80 -20.17 -40.42
N THR A 155 2.46 -19.01 -41.01
CA THR A 155 3.19 -18.43 -42.15
C THR A 155 3.73 -17.03 -41.90
N GLU A 156 3.11 -16.25 -41.03
CA GLU A 156 3.46 -14.82 -40.83
C GLU A 156 4.14 -14.58 -39.48
N GLY A 157 3.86 -15.42 -38.48
CA GLY A 157 4.49 -15.36 -37.16
C GLY A 157 3.46 -15.32 -36.02
N ALA A 158 3.95 -15.08 -34.80
CA ALA A 158 3.14 -14.98 -33.59
C ALA A 158 3.22 -13.57 -33.00
N THR A 159 2.15 -13.11 -32.35
CA THR A 159 2.22 -11.92 -31.51
C THR A 159 3.19 -12.14 -30.36
N TRP A 160 4.34 -11.45 -30.42
CA TRP A 160 5.40 -11.54 -29.44
C TRP A 160 5.05 -10.84 -28.11
N SER A 161 4.32 -9.74 -28.20
CA SER A 161 3.77 -9.00 -27.07
C SER A 161 2.46 -8.33 -27.49
N LEU A 162 1.45 -8.41 -26.61
CA LEU A 162 0.19 -7.66 -26.70
C LEU A 162 0.30 -6.32 -25.97
#